data_AF-A0A2N3F8B3-F1
#
_entry.id   AF-A0A2N3F8B3-F1
#
_cell.length_a   1.000
_cell.length_b   1.000
_cell.length_c   1.000
_cell.angle_alpha   90.00
_cell.angle_beta   90.00
_cell.angle_gamma   90.00
#
_symmetry.space_group_name_H-M   'P 1'
#
loop_
_entity.id
_entity.type
_entity.pdbx_description
1 polymer ?
#
loop_
_entity_poly.entity_id
_entity_poly.type
_entity_poly.pdbx_seq_one_letter_code
_entity_poly.pdbx_strand_id
1 'polypeptide(L)'
;MAPLHPTHRRGRVPRRQPVRRHSRPRCSGVGRVSAPRYAYLGPEGTFTDAALRAMTAGLDIEPVAVVDVPTALAALRASEVDFAVVAIENTVEGGVTATLDTLAEGAPLVILQEVVLPVTFELVAAAPLPLQSVTRVAAHSHGLAQCRRWLASNLPEVIQISATSNTAAAVALADGSAGYDAALAPPGTAARLGL
;
A
#
# COMPACT_ATOMS: atom_id res chain seq x y z
N MET A 1 -96.49 -8.14 -12.39
CA MET A 1 -97.12 -7.14 -11.51
C MET A 1 -97.04 -7.68 -10.08
N ALA A 2 -96.58 -6.84 -9.14
CA ALA A 2 -96.32 -7.04 -7.71
C ALA A 2 -94.90 -7.55 -7.26
N PRO A 3 -94.32 -6.98 -6.17
CA PRO A 3 -92.87 -6.88 -5.93
C PRO A 3 -92.43 -7.33 -4.49
N LEU A 4 -91.16 -7.02 -4.11
CA LEU A 4 -90.56 -6.94 -2.74
C LEU A 4 -90.19 -8.31 -2.09
N HIS A 5 -89.06 -8.55 -1.40
CA HIS A 5 -88.05 -7.75 -0.68
C HIS A 5 -86.68 -8.48 -0.63
N PRO A 6 -85.55 -7.78 -0.43
CA PRO A 6 -84.26 -8.39 -0.11
C PRO A 6 -84.06 -8.53 1.41
N THR A 7 -83.74 -9.74 1.89
CA THR A 7 -83.34 -9.97 3.29
C THR A 7 -81.83 -9.72 3.46
N HIS A 8 -81.49 -8.63 4.14
CA HIS A 8 -80.13 -8.37 4.66
C HIS A 8 -79.78 -9.38 5.76
N ARG A 9 -78.80 -10.28 5.51
CA ARG A 9 -78.05 -10.94 6.59
C ARG A 9 -76.77 -10.15 6.87
N ARG A 10 -76.71 -9.50 8.03
CA ARG A 10 -75.49 -8.87 8.56
C ARG A 10 -74.48 -9.96 8.91
N GLY A 11 -73.42 -10.10 8.11
CA GLY A 11 -72.23 -10.88 8.47
C GLY A 11 -71.41 -10.15 9.53
N ARG A 12 -71.13 -10.82 10.65
CA ARG A 12 -70.23 -10.35 11.72
C ARG A 12 -68.79 -10.24 11.19
N VAL A 13 -68.15 -9.10 11.38
CA VAL A 13 -66.70 -8.92 11.16
C VAL A 13 -65.93 -9.67 12.27
N PRO A 14 -64.91 -10.49 11.96
CA PRO A 14 -64.10 -11.13 12.98
C PRO A 14 -63.18 -10.11 13.68
N ARG A 15 -63.08 -10.20 15.01
CA ARG A 15 -62.14 -9.39 15.82
C ARG A 15 -60.69 -9.76 15.46
N ARG A 16 -59.88 -8.77 15.08
CA ARG A 16 -58.43 -8.93 14.86
C ARG A 16 -57.74 -9.34 16.18
N GLN A 17 -57.01 -10.44 16.16
CA GLN A 17 -56.11 -10.82 17.25
C GLN A 17 -54.88 -9.90 17.27
N PRO A 18 -54.33 -9.55 18.45
CA PRO A 18 -53.09 -8.79 18.53
C PRO A 18 -51.90 -9.63 18.07
N VAL A 19 -51.11 -9.08 17.15
CA VAL A 19 -49.88 -9.68 16.62
C VAL A 19 -48.86 -9.82 17.76
N ARG A 20 -48.40 -11.04 18.04
CA ARG A 20 -47.31 -11.30 18.99
C ARG A 20 -46.04 -10.60 18.49
N ARG A 21 -45.58 -9.61 19.25
CA ARG A 21 -44.29 -8.95 19.02
C ARG A 21 -43.18 -9.99 19.20
N HIS A 22 -42.56 -10.38 18.09
CA HIS A 22 -41.35 -11.17 18.13
C HIS A 22 -40.24 -10.26 18.68
N SER A 23 -39.77 -10.58 19.88
CA SER A 23 -38.58 -9.96 20.47
C SER A 23 -37.41 -10.19 19.53
N ARG A 24 -36.88 -9.12 18.95
CA ARG A 24 -35.66 -9.15 18.13
C ARG A 24 -34.53 -9.75 18.97
N PRO A 25 -33.71 -10.67 18.43
CA PRO A 25 -32.52 -11.14 19.13
C PRO A 25 -31.62 -9.92 19.38
N ARG A 26 -31.16 -9.78 20.63
CA ARG A 26 -30.16 -8.78 20.98
C ARG A 26 -28.87 -9.17 20.25
N CYS A 27 -28.43 -8.35 19.30
CA CYS A 27 -27.07 -8.44 18.75
C CYS A 27 -26.09 -8.16 19.90
N SER A 28 -25.57 -9.23 20.49
CA SER A 28 -24.45 -9.18 21.42
C SER A 28 -23.15 -9.16 20.62
N GLY A 29 -22.39 -8.06 20.74
CA GLY A 29 -20.99 -7.99 20.36
C GLY A 29 -20.73 -7.52 18.93
N VAL A 30 -20.62 -6.21 18.73
CA VAL A 30 -19.74 -5.70 17.66
C VAL A 30 -18.33 -5.98 18.16
N GLY A 31 -17.78 -7.15 17.81
CA GLY A 31 -16.35 -7.37 17.90
C GLY A 31 -15.66 -6.27 17.12
N ARG A 32 -14.66 -5.62 17.72
CA ARG A 32 -13.84 -4.61 17.07
C ARG A 32 -13.25 -5.28 15.82
N VAL A 33 -13.74 -4.94 14.63
CA VAL A 33 -13.14 -5.42 13.38
C VAL A 33 -11.72 -4.85 13.38
N SER A 34 -10.71 -5.72 13.42
CA SER A 34 -9.32 -5.29 13.28
C SER A 34 -9.14 -4.60 11.95
N ALA A 35 -8.31 -3.56 11.91
CA ALA A 35 -7.99 -2.89 10.65
C ALA A 35 -7.43 -3.91 9.65
N PRO A 36 -7.83 -3.85 8.37
CA PRO A 36 -7.32 -4.75 7.35
C PRO A 36 -5.80 -4.61 7.19
N ARG A 37 -5.12 -5.74 7.03
CA ARG A 37 -3.66 -5.85 6.95
C ARG A 37 -3.20 -5.83 5.49
N TYR A 38 -2.27 -4.94 5.17
CA TYR A 38 -1.74 -4.74 3.82
C TYR A 38 -0.25 -5.05 3.77
N ALA A 39 0.14 -6.13 3.10
CA ALA A 39 1.55 -6.41 2.82
C ALA A 39 2.10 -5.50 1.71
N TYR A 40 3.34 -5.05 1.84
CA TYR A 40 4.03 -4.30 0.79
C TYR A 40 5.55 -4.53 0.85
N LEU A 41 6.23 -4.31 -0.27
CA LEU A 41 7.69 -4.36 -0.32
C LEU A 41 8.31 -3.19 0.45
N GLY A 42 8.88 -3.51 1.61
CA GLY A 42 9.47 -2.55 2.53
C GLY A 42 10.87 -2.08 2.13
N PRO A 43 11.51 -1.25 2.98
CA PRO A 43 11.00 -0.73 4.26
C PRO A 43 9.96 0.39 4.11
N GLU A 44 9.49 0.96 5.23
CA GLU A 44 8.69 2.20 5.23
C GLU A 44 9.42 3.33 4.48
N GLY A 45 8.67 4.10 3.69
CA GLY A 45 9.17 5.19 2.86
C GLY A 45 9.71 4.75 1.49
N THR A 46 9.51 3.51 1.06
CA THR A 46 9.74 3.10 -0.34
C THR A 46 8.64 3.62 -1.26
N PHE A 47 8.82 3.49 -2.59
CA PHE A 47 7.74 3.78 -3.54
C PHE A 47 6.54 2.84 -3.37
N THR A 48 6.75 1.60 -2.91
CA THR A 48 5.65 0.67 -2.63
C THR A 48 4.89 1.06 -1.35
N ASP A 49 5.57 1.61 -0.34
CA ASP A 49 4.90 2.26 0.80
C ASP A 49 4.07 3.47 0.34
N ALA A 50 4.64 4.33 -0.52
CA ALA A 50 3.90 5.45 -1.09
C ALA A 50 2.67 4.99 -1.89
N ALA A 51 2.76 3.87 -2.61
CA ALA A 51 1.64 3.29 -3.36
C ALA A 51 0.55 2.81 -2.41
N LEU A 52 0.95 2.08 -1.34
CA LEU A 52 0.03 1.65 -0.30
C LEU A 52 -0.71 2.84 0.31
N ARG A 53 0.00 3.89 0.72
CA ARG A 53 -0.59 5.10 1.31
C ARG A 53 -1.53 5.83 0.34
N ALA A 54 -1.18 5.89 -0.94
CA ALA A 54 -2.04 6.50 -1.96
C ALA A 54 -3.34 5.71 -2.16
N MET A 55 -3.26 4.37 -2.21
CA MET A 55 -4.42 3.51 -2.40
C MET A 55 -5.34 3.44 -1.17
N THR A 56 -4.78 3.62 0.03
CA THR A 56 -5.49 3.48 1.30
C THR A 56 -5.75 4.81 2.01
N ALA A 57 -5.61 5.93 1.29
CA ALA A 57 -5.81 7.26 1.84
C ALA A 57 -7.19 7.41 2.52
N GLY A 58 -7.20 7.76 3.80
CA GLY A 58 -8.42 7.92 4.59
C GLY A 58 -9.00 6.63 5.17
N LEU A 59 -8.34 5.49 4.99
CA LEU A 59 -8.70 4.21 5.59
C LEU A 59 -7.85 3.94 6.84
N ASP A 60 -8.44 3.25 7.82
CA ASP A 60 -7.71 2.65 8.93
C ASP A 60 -7.18 1.28 8.48
N ILE A 61 -5.85 1.12 8.39
CA ILE A 61 -5.18 -0.08 7.89
C ILE A 61 -4.00 -0.46 8.79
N GLU A 62 -3.56 -1.71 8.73
CA GLU A 62 -2.30 -2.18 9.31
C GLU A 62 -1.29 -2.46 8.18
N PRO A 63 -0.28 -1.59 7.97
CA PRO A 63 0.77 -1.83 6.97
C PRO A 63 1.76 -2.90 7.47
N VAL A 64 2.05 -3.89 6.62
CA VAL A 64 2.97 -4.99 6.90
C VAL A 64 4.13 -4.94 5.89
N ALA A 65 5.26 -4.38 6.31
CA ALA A 65 6.47 -4.35 5.50
C ALA A 65 7.08 -5.75 5.39
N VAL A 66 7.33 -6.22 4.16
CA VAL A 66 8.02 -7.49 3.90
C VAL A 66 9.27 -7.28 3.05
N VAL A 67 10.12 -8.31 2.99
CA VAL A 67 11.45 -8.24 2.36
C VAL A 67 11.43 -8.40 0.84
N ASP A 68 10.42 -9.08 0.29
CA ASP A 68 10.29 -9.33 -1.14
C ASP A 68 8.81 -9.56 -1.56
N VAL A 69 8.57 -9.55 -2.88
CA VAL A 69 7.25 -9.78 -3.47
C VAL A 69 6.72 -11.20 -3.26
N PRO A 70 7.53 -12.28 -3.43
CA PRO A 70 7.12 -13.64 -3.07
C PRO A 70 6.54 -13.76 -1.67
N THR A 71 7.18 -13.14 -0.67
CA THR A 71 6.73 -13.14 0.72
C THR A 71 5.38 -12.43 0.87
N ALA A 72 5.18 -11.28 0.23
CA ALA A 72 3.91 -10.54 0.27
C ALA A 72 2.74 -11.40 -0.27
N LEU A 73 2.95 -12.02 -1.44
CA LEU A 73 1.91 -12.80 -2.11
C LEU A 73 1.68 -14.17 -1.43
N ALA A 74 2.72 -14.75 -0.82
CA ALA A 74 2.57 -15.95 0.01
C ALA A 74 1.75 -15.66 1.27
N ALA A 75 2.04 -14.58 1.99
CA ALA A 75 1.27 -14.15 3.17
C ALA A 75 -0.22 -13.92 2.83
N LEU A 76 -0.50 -13.33 1.67
CA LEU A 76 -1.86 -13.15 1.17
C LEU A 76 -2.56 -14.49 0.92
N ARG A 77 -1.89 -15.43 0.24
CA ARG A 77 -2.43 -16.79 0.00
C ARG A 77 -2.66 -17.57 1.29
N ALA A 78 -1.81 -17.36 2.30
CA ALA A 78 -1.92 -17.97 3.61
C ALA A 78 -2.98 -17.30 4.52
N SER A 79 -3.66 -16.24 4.03
CA SER A 79 -4.59 -15.42 4.83
C SER A 79 -3.93 -14.80 6.08
N GLU A 80 -2.62 -14.58 6.03
CA GLU A 80 -1.88 -13.85 7.07
C GLU A 80 -2.03 -12.34 6.88
N VAL A 81 -2.35 -11.88 5.68
CA VAL A 81 -2.74 -10.49 5.37
C VAL A 81 -3.99 -10.49 4.50
N ASP A 82 -4.72 -9.38 4.49
CA ASP A 82 -5.95 -9.23 3.71
C ASP A 82 -5.68 -8.77 2.27
N PHE A 83 -4.60 -7.99 2.08
CA PHE A 83 -4.22 -7.43 0.80
C PHE A 83 -2.70 -7.38 0.63
N ALA A 84 -2.23 -7.30 -0.62
CA ALA A 84 -0.82 -7.05 -0.95
C ALA A 84 -0.71 -5.96 -2.02
N VAL A 85 0.21 -5.02 -1.82
CA VAL A 85 0.58 -3.96 -2.77
C VAL A 85 1.96 -4.26 -3.33
N VAL A 86 2.03 -4.51 -4.63
CA VAL A 86 3.24 -4.90 -5.34
C VAL A 86 3.42 -4.07 -6.60
N ALA A 87 4.66 -3.74 -6.95
CA ALA A 87 4.95 -3.07 -8.21
C ALA A 87 4.87 -4.09 -9.36
N ILE A 88 4.09 -3.81 -10.40
CA ILE A 88 3.93 -4.72 -11.55
C ILE A 88 4.69 -4.25 -12.80
N GLU A 89 4.89 -2.94 -12.96
CA GLU A 89 5.57 -2.34 -14.11
C GLU A 89 6.29 -1.04 -13.73
N ASN A 90 7.39 -0.74 -14.41
CA ASN A 90 8.11 0.53 -14.39
C ASN A 90 8.37 1.02 -15.82
N THR A 91 8.12 2.30 -16.12
CA THR A 91 8.35 2.88 -17.45
C THR A 91 9.79 2.79 -17.96
N VAL A 92 10.78 2.65 -17.07
CA VAL A 92 12.21 2.57 -17.44
C VAL A 92 12.67 1.13 -17.69
N GLU A 93 12.15 0.17 -16.93
CA GLU A 93 12.64 -1.22 -16.90
C GLU A 93 11.62 -2.23 -17.48
N GLY A 94 10.40 -1.80 -17.73
CA GLY A 94 9.28 -2.64 -18.15
C GLY A 94 8.63 -3.36 -16.96
N GLY A 95 8.06 -4.54 -17.22
CA GLY A 95 7.43 -5.37 -16.21
C GLY A 95 8.38 -5.77 -15.07
N VAL A 96 7.88 -5.76 -13.84
CA VAL A 96 8.62 -6.23 -12.66
C VAL A 96 8.53 -7.76 -12.63
N THR A 97 9.55 -8.42 -13.18
CA THR A 97 9.58 -9.88 -13.38
C THR A 97 9.24 -10.67 -12.12
N ALA A 98 9.84 -10.33 -10.97
CA ALA A 98 9.55 -11.01 -9.70
C ALA A 98 8.05 -11.01 -9.35
N THR A 99 7.34 -9.92 -9.63
CA THR A 99 5.90 -9.83 -9.42
C THR A 99 5.13 -10.68 -10.42
N LEU A 100 5.46 -10.57 -11.71
CA LEU A 100 4.79 -11.31 -12.78
C LEU A 100 4.95 -12.82 -12.62
N ASP A 101 6.17 -13.27 -12.32
CA ASP A 101 6.49 -14.68 -12.08
C ASP A 101 5.74 -15.22 -10.86
N THR A 102 5.74 -14.48 -9.75
CA THR A 102 5.04 -14.89 -8.52
C THR A 102 3.51 -14.95 -8.70
N LEU A 103 2.94 -14.06 -9.53
CA LEU A 103 1.51 -14.07 -9.85
C LEU A 103 1.13 -15.21 -10.79
N ALA A 104 2.05 -15.67 -11.64
CA ALA A 104 1.81 -16.77 -12.58
C ALA A 104 1.75 -18.15 -11.89
N GLU A 105 2.25 -18.25 -10.66
CA GLU A 105 2.31 -19.50 -9.89
C GLU A 105 1.31 -19.55 -8.73
N GLY A 106 1.05 -20.75 -8.21
CA GLY A 106 0.28 -20.95 -6.98
C GLY A 106 -1.24 -20.74 -7.11
N ALA A 107 -1.91 -20.58 -5.96
CA ALA A 107 -3.34 -20.32 -5.93
C ALA A 107 -3.64 -18.96 -6.60
N PRO A 108 -4.68 -18.88 -7.45
CA PRO A 108 -5.03 -17.65 -8.15
C PRO A 108 -5.29 -16.50 -7.18
N LEU A 109 -4.76 -15.33 -7.52
CA LEU A 109 -5.03 -14.05 -6.86
C LEU A 109 -5.79 -13.14 -7.83
N VAL A 110 -6.48 -12.14 -7.28
CA VAL A 110 -7.25 -11.17 -8.07
C VAL A 110 -6.70 -9.78 -7.81
N ILE A 111 -6.39 -9.05 -8.89
CA ILE A 111 -6.03 -7.63 -8.82
C ILE A 111 -7.31 -6.82 -8.60
N LEU A 112 -7.39 -6.11 -7.48
CA LEU A 112 -8.59 -5.34 -7.11
C LEU A 112 -8.49 -3.86 -7.48
N GLN A 113 -7.27 -3.33 -7.56
CA GLN A 113 -7.01 -1.91 -7.79
C GLN A 113 -5.58 -1.72 -8.32
N GLU A 114 -5.37 -0.65 -9.09
CA GLU A 114 -4.06 -0.20 -9.54
C GLU A 114 -3.84 1.28 -9.16
N VAL A 115 -2.57 1.68 -9.09
CA VAL A 115 -2.16 3.08 -8.94
C VAL A 115 -0.90 3.31 -9.76
N VAL A 116 -0.84 4.45 -10.45
CA VAL A 116 0.36 4.91 -11.15
C VAL A 116 1.01 5.98 -10.29
N LEU A 117 2.24 5.73 -9.82
CA LEU A 117 3.01 6.68 -9.05
C LEU A 117 4.12 7.31 -9.89
N PRO A 118 4.22 8.65 -9.95
CA PRO A 118 5.40 9.33 -10.46
C PRO A 118 6.62 9.01 -9.59
N VAL A 119 7.64 8.39 -10.18
CA VAL A 119 8.92 8.13 -9.51
C VAL A 119 9.80 9.38 -9.63
N THR A 120 10.16 9.96 -8.50
CA THR A 120 11.08 11.10 -8.40
C THR A 120 12.08 10.82 -7.30
N PHE A 121 13.31 11.31 -7.44
CA PHE A 121 14.38 11.13 -6.47
C PHE A 121 14.85 12.47 -5.90
N GLU A 122 15.13 12.48 -4.61
CA GLU A 122 15.88 13.53 -3.92
C GLU A 122 17.29 13.01 -3.60
N LEU A 123 18.30 13.87 -3.69
CA LEU A 123 19.63 13.60 -3.15
C LEU A 123 19.67 14.14 -1.71
N VAL A 124 19.86 13.25 -0.74
CA VAL A 124 19.84 13.58 0.70
C VAL A 124 21.20 13.29 1.34
N ALA A 125 21.56 14.03 2.39
CA ALA A 125 22.81 13.87 3.12
C ALA A 125 22.56 14.06 4.62
N ALA A 126 23.42 13.54 5.50
CA ALA A 126 23.23 13.62 6.95
C ALA A 126 23.37 15.04 7.54
N ALA A 127 24.01 15.95 6.82
CA ALA A 127 24.17 17.34 7.20
C ALA A 127 24.32 18.20 5.94
N PRO A 128 24.09 19.53 6.03
CA PRO A 128 24.33 20.44 4.92
C PRO A 128 25.79 20.39 4.46
N LEU A 129 25.98 20.11 3.16
CA LEU A 129 27.29 20.12 2.51
C LEU A 129 27.18 20.67 1.09
N PRO A 130 28.24 21.30 0.56
CA PRO A 130 28.29 21.67 -0.85
C PRO A 130 28.12 20.43 -1.74
N LEU A 131 27.35 20.54 -2.83
CA LEU A 131 27.17 19.41 -3.74
C LEU A 131 28.50 18.85 -4.26
N GLN A 132 29.48 19.73 -4.50
CA GLN A 132 30.80 19.36 -5.01
C GLN A 132 31.66 18.58 -4.00
N SER A 133 31.30 18.53 -2.72
CA SER A 133 32.01 17.69 -1.74
C SER A 133 31.47 16.27 -1.65
N VAL A 134 30.40 15.93 -2.38
CA VAL A 134 29.83 14.58 -2.42
C VAL A 134 30.73 13.67 -3.27
N THR A 135 31.36 12.67 -2.65
CA THR A 135 32.26 11.72 -3.30
C THR A 135 31.64 10.33 -3.45
N ARG A 136 30.66 9.98 -2.61
CA ARG A 136 30.00 8.68 -2.56
C ARG A 136 28.49 8.84 -2.45
N VAL A 137 27.75 8.26 -3.39
CA VAL A 137 26.27 8.26 -3.41
C VAL A 137 25.74 6.85 -3.36
N ALA A 138 24.84 6.57 -2.42
CA ALA A 138 24.20 5.27 -2.30
C ALA A 138 22.74 5.29 -2.74
N ALA A 139 22.29 4.24 -3.43
CA ALA A 139 20.88 3.97 -3.68
C ALA A 139 20.68 2.52 -4.11
N HIS A 140 19.43 2.10 -4.27
CA HIS A 140 19.16 0.86 -4.99
C HIS A 140 19.72 0.94 -6.41
N SER A 141 20.19 -0.17 -6.96
CA SER A 141 20.81 -0.24 -8.30
C SER A 141 19.94 0.37 -9.39
N HIS A 142 18.62 0.14 -9.32
CA HIS A 142 17.64 0.71 -10.25
C HIS A 142 17.52 2.23 -10.10
N GLY A 143 17.55 2.76 -8.87
CA GLY A 143 17.53 4.20 -8.61
C GLY A 143 18.78 4.90 -9.15
N LEU A 144 19.95 4.28 -8.98
CA LEU A 144 21.22 4.74 -9.56
C LEU A 144 21.16 4.77 -11.10
N ALA A 145 20.65 3.70 -11.72
CA ALA A 145 20.51 3.62 -13.16
C ALA A 145 19.58 4.71 -13.73
N GLN A 146 18.45 4.96 -13.04
CA GLN A 146 17.47 5.99 -13.41
C GLN A 146 18.04 7.41 -13.26
N CYS A 147 18.90 7.63 -12.26
CA CYS A 147 19.54 8.94 -12.00
C CYS A 147 20.88 9.13 -12.73
N ARG A 148 21.35 8.16 -13.53
CA ARG A 148 22.69 8.16 -14.16
C ARG A 148 23.02 9.45 -14.92
N ARG A 149 22.05 10.00 -15.66
CA ARG A 149 22.26 11.24 -16.44
C ARG A 149 22.54 12.43 -15.53
N TRP A 150 21.75 12.58 -14.46
CA TRP A 150 21.92 13.67 -13.51
C TRP A 150 23.25 13.53 -12.75
N LEU A 151 23.58 12.31 -12.29
CA LEU A 151 24.86 12.03 -11.62
C LEU A 151 26.04 12.35 -12.54
N ALA A 152 26.03 11.91 -13.79
CA ALA A 152 27.11 12.19 -14.74
C ALA A 152 27.30 13.70 -15.03
N SER A 153 26.22 14.48 -15.01
CA SER A 153 26.29 15.93 -15.27
C SER A 153 26.69 16.77 -14.05
N ASN A 154 26.32 16.35 -12.84
CA ASN A 154 26.50 17.15 -11.62
C ASN A 154 27.61 16.63 -10.70
N LEU A 155 27.87 15.32 -10.73
CA LEU A 155 28.80 14.60 -9.86
C LEU A 155 29.59 13.55 -10.70
N PRO A 156 30.35 13.96 -11.72
CA PRO A 156 30.94 13.05 -12.70
C PRO A 156 31.93 12.02 -12.12
N GLU A 157 32.57 12.35 -11.00
CA GLU A 157 33.59 11.52 -10.34
C GLU A 157 33.04 10.73 -9.14
N VAL A 158 31.72 10.76 -8.92
CA VAL A 158 31.10 10.14 -7.75
C VAL A 158 31.15 8.62 -7.80
N ILE A 159 31.51 8.01 -6.68
CA ILE A 159 31.43 6.57 -6.48
C ILE A 159 29.96 6.22 -6.17
N GLN A 160 29.37 5.38 -7.02
CA GLN A 160 28.00 4.89 -6.82
C GLN A 160 28.00 3.57 -6.04
N ILE A 161 27.25 3.53 -4.94
CA ILE A 161 27.21 2.40 -4.02
C ILE A 161 25.81 1.78 -4.06
N SER A 162 25.73 0.50 -4.39
CA SER A 162 24.45 -0.22 -4.39
C SER A 162 24.00 -0.49 -2.95
N ALA A 163 22.75 -0.14 -2.65
CA ALA A 163 22.07 -0.41 -1.40
C ALA A 163 20.90 -1.38 -1.61
N THR A 164 20.40 -1.98 -0.53
CA THR A 164 19.26 -2.91 -0.56
C THR A 164 17.94 -2.22 -0.89
N SER A 165 17.82 -0.94 -0.56
CA SER A 165 16.75 -0.05 -1.06
C SER A 165 17.21 1.41 -1.01
N ASN A 166 16.54 2.29 -1.75
CA ASN A 166 16.78 3.74 -1.69
C ASN A 166 16.54 4.28 -0.27
N THR A 167 15.50 3.80 0.38
CA THR A 167 15.13 4.27 1.72
C THR A 167 16.05 3.72 2.80
N ALA A 168 16.54 2.49 2.68
CA ALA A 168 17.57 1.96 3.57
C ALA A 168 18.87 2.77 3.49
N ALA A 169 19.23 3.27 2.30
CA ALA A 169 20.40 4.13 2.15
C ALA A 169 20.24 5.46 2.91
N ALA A 170 19.06 6.07 2.85
CA ALA A 170 18.78 7.29 3.60
C ALA A 170 18.70 7.06 5.11
N VAL A 171 18.14 5.94 5.57
CA VAL A 171 18.11 5.58 7.00
C VAL A 171 19.52 5.44 7.56
N ALA A 172 20.44 4.79 6.84
CA ALA A 172 21.82 4.65 7.27
C ALA A 172 22.59 5.99 7.33
N LEU A 173 22.20 7.00 6.55
CA LEU A 173 22.72 8.37 6.73
C LEU A 173 22.23 8.97 8.05
N ALA A 174 20.94 8.82 8.33
CA ALA A 174 20.30 9.44 9.49
C ALA A 174 20.79 8.83 10.82
N ASP A 175 21.09 7.53 10.84
CA ASP A 175 21.60 6.83 12.02
C ASP A 175 23.13 6.87 12.17
N GLY A 176 23.85 7.45 11.21
CA GLY A 176 25.30 7.58 11.21
C GLY A 176 26.07 6.29 10.91
N SER A 177 25.41 5.23 10.42
CA SER A 177 26.04 3.97 10.01
C SER A 177 26.50 3.96 8.54
N ALA A 178 26.18 5.00 7.77
CA ALA A 178 26.54 5.11 6.36
C ALA A 178 28.05 5.23 6.11
N GLY A 179 28.54 4.48 5.13
CA GLY A 179 29.89 4.61 4.56
C GLY A 179 29.93 5.46 3.28
N TYR A 180 29.08 6.49 3.19
CA TYR A 180 28.88 7.35 2.02
C TYR A 180 28.33 8.72 2.42
N ASP A 181 28.41 9.69 1.51
CA ASP A 181 28.14 11.10 1.81
C ASP A 181 26.68 11.48 1.58
N ALA A 182 26.05 10.84 0.59
CA ALA A 182 24.67 11.13 0.19
C ALA A 182 23.94 9.88 -0.31
N ALA A 183 22.61 9.96 -0.38
CA ALA A 183 21.76 8.89 -0.90
C ALA A 183 20.68 9.44 -1.83
N LEU A 184 20.26 8.64 -2.82
CA LEU A 184 19.06 8.93 -3.60
C LEU A 184 17.86 8.30 -2.90
N ALA A 185 16.84 9.10 -2.58
CA ALA A 185 15.68 8.66 -1.81
C ALA A 185 14.35 9.16 -2.43
N PRO A 186 13.22 8.51 -2.11
CA PRO A 186 11.91 9.03 -2.48
C PRO A 186 11.63 10.41 -1.86
N PRO A 187 10.74 11.23 -2.45
CA PRO A 187 10.52 12.59 -1.99
C PRO A 187 10.00 12.67 -0.56
N GLY A 188 10.42 13.70 0.18
CA GLY A 188 10.04 13.89 1.59
C GLY A 188 10.82 13.01 2.57
N THR A 189 11.77 12.20 2.09
CA THR A 189 12.61 11.37 2.97
C THR A 189 13.46 12.22 3.89
N ALA A 190 14.01 13.34 3.39
CA ALA A 190 14.83 14.24 4.21
C ALA A 190 14.06 14.76 5.45
N ALA A 191 12.87 15.29 5.24
CA ALA A 191 12.00 15.76 6.31
C ALA A 191 11.61 14.66 7.31
N ARG A 192 11.34 13.44 6.81
CA ARG A 192 10.96 12.30 7.65
C ARG A 192 12.10 11.81 8.55
N LEU A 193 13.33 11.85 8.04
CA LEU A 193 14.51 11.32 8.72
C LEU A 193 15.38 12.38 9.40
N GLY A 194 15.08 13.66 9.22
CA GLY A 194 15.88 14.76 9.75
C GLY A 194 17.24 14.93 9.05
N LEU A 195 17.29 14.65 7.75
CA LEU A 195 18.46 14.83 6.88
C LEU A 195 18.47 16.25 6.27
#